data_AF-A0A962YDU0-F1
#
_entry.id   AF-A0A962YDU0-F1
#
_cell.length_a   1.000
_cell.length_b   1.000
_cell.length_c   1.000
_cell.angle_alpha   90.00
_cell.angle_beta   90.00
_cell.angle_gamma   90.00
#
_symmetry.space_group_name_H-M   'P 1'
#
loop_
_entity.id
_entity.type
_entity.pdbx_description
1 polymer ?
#
loop_
_entity_poly.entity_id
_entity_poly.type
_entity_poly.pdbx_seq_one_letter_code
_entity_poly.pdbx_strand_id
1 'polypeptide(L)'
;LSEGYTVGALAAVNAFGSALLPDSPLFWAWPFEQANELGDQLRLLASHPPGAVELDYTFQSALAAANTTLCLVATDATLNKTQAARLALMAQTGLARALRPVYTPFDGDSVFALATGATAAEPLSAQTVARLGSCAAD
;
A
#
# COMPACT_ATOMS: atom_id res chain seq x y z
N LEU A 1 4.17 -9.91 -14.36
CA LEU A 1 4.20 -11.26 -13.73
C LEU A 1 4.64 -12.32 -14.74
N SER A 2 5.14 -13.49 -14.32
CA SER A 2 5.54 -14.58 -15.24
C SER A 2 4.39 -15.10 -16.12
N GLU A 3 3.15 -14.87 -15.67
CA GLU A 3 1.91 -15.21 -16.36
C GLU A 3 1.44 -14.11 -17.35
N GLY A 4 2.21 -13.03 -17.52
CA GLY A 4 1.90 -11.93 -18.43
C GLY A 4 0.96 -10.86 -17.88
N TYR A 5 0.41 -11.04 -16.67
CA TYR A 5 -0.44 -10.02 -16.03
C TYR A 5 0.34 -8.82 -15.53
N THR A 6 -0.35 -7.68 -15.53
CA THR A 6 0.08 -6.39 -15.00
C THR A 6 -0.76 -6.03 -13.79
N VAL A 7 -0.12 -5.46 -12.76
CA VAL A 7 -0.75 -4.82 -11.62
C VAL A 7 -0.17 -3.41 -11.51
N GLY A 8 -1.03 -2.43 -11.26
CA GLY A 8 -0.61 -1.05 -10.99
C GLY A 8 -1.46 -0.44 -9.89
N ALA A 9 -0.93 0.55 -9.20
CA ALA A 9 -1.61 1.26 -8.13
C ALA A 9 -1.56 2.78 -8.35
N LEU A 10 -2.59 3.48 -7.85
CA LEU A 10 -2.65 4.93 -7.77
C LEU A 10 -3.23 5.31 -6.40
N ALA A 11 -2.58 6.24 -5.70
CA ALA A 11 -3.04 6.73 -4.41
C ALA A 11 -3.14 8.25 -4.36
N ALA A 12 -4.19 8.74 -3.70
CA ALA A 12 -4.32 10.12 -3.24
C ALA A 12 -4.17 10.12 -1.72
N VAL A 13 -3.05 10.67 -1.23
CA VAL A 13 -2.62 10.53 0.17
C VAL A 13 -2.86 11.82 0.95
N ASN A 14 -3.85 11.80 1.84
CA ASN A 14 -4.08 12.81 2.89
C ASN A 14 -4.15 12.10 4.26
N ALA A 15 -3.13 11.32 4.58
CA ALA A 15 -3.10 10.45 5.77
C ALA A 15 -2.97 11.24 7.07
N PHE A 16 -3.54 10.71 8.15
CA PHE A 16 -3.26 11.16 9.51
C PHE A 16 -1.83 10.77 9.93
N GLY A 17 -1.42 9.56 9.60
CA GLY A 17 -0.08 9.06 9.90
C GLY A 17 1.02 9.59 8.99
N SER A 18 2.23 9.16 9.26
CA SER A 18 3.43 9.53 8.51
C SER A 18 3.82 8.44 7.51
N ALA A 19 4.28 8.86 6.33
CA ALA A 19 4.99 7.99 5.40
C ALA A 19 6.48 7.79 5.76
N LEU A 20 7.01 8.66 6.62
CA LEU A 20 8.39 8.67 7.06
C LEU A 20 8.55 8.02 8.43
N LEU A 21 9.69 7.38 8.63
CA LEU A 21 10.19 6.94 9.93
C LEU A 21 10.42 8.15 10.85
N PRO A 22 10.31 7.98 12.19
CA PRO A 22 10.51 9.08 13.13
C PRO A 22 11.88 9.75 12.96
N ASP A 23 11.88 11.08 12.95
CA ASP A 23 13.09 11.92 12.89
C ASP A 23 14.04 11.63 11.71
N SER A 24 13.52 11.06 10.61
CA SER A 24 14.33 10.59 9.49
C SER A 24 13.65 10.80 8.13
N PRO A 25 14.41 11.02 7.05
CA PRO A 25 13.87 11.09 5.69
C PRO A 25 13.55 9.70 5.09
N LEU A 26 13.73 8.62 5.85
CA LEU A 26 13.44 7.26 5.38
C LEU A 26 11.95 6.97 5.33
N PHE A 27 11.48 6.30 4.28
CA PHE A 27 10.07 5.89 4.18
C PHE A 27 9.79 4.59 4.93
N TRP A 28 8.63 4.41 5.55
CA TRP A 28 8.24 3.10 6.10
C TRP A 28 8.29 1.97 5.06
N ALA A 29 7.93 2.29 3.82
CA ALA A 29 7.93 1.36 2.70
C ALA A 29 9.31 1.10 2.09
N TRP A 30 10.39 1.74 2.55
CA TRP A 30 11.72 1.62 1.92
C TRP A 30 12.20 0.18 1.72
N PRO A 31 11.95 -0.81 2.62
CA PRO A 31 12.40 -2.18 2.40
C PRO A 31 11.69 -2.91 1.24
N PHE A 32 10.60 -2.34 0.71
CA PHE A 32 9.80 -2.89 -0.38
C PHE A 32 10.07 -2.18 -1.72
N GLU A 33 10.95 -1.18 -1.73
CA GLU A 33 11.25 -0.43 -2.95
C GLU A 33 11.80 -1.32 -4.06
N GLN A 34 11.51 -0.95 -5.30
CA GLN A 34 12.07 -1.61 -6.47
C GLN A 34 13.02 -0.66 -7.21
N ALA A 35 14.14 -1.22 -7.68
CA ALA A 35 15.09 -0.51 -8.54
C ALA A 35 15.52 0.88 -8.03
N ASN A 36 15.66 1.04 -6.70
CA ASN A 36 16.07 2.29 -6.06
C ASN A 36 15.12 3.47 -6.31
N GLU A 37 13.83 3.20 -6.53
CA GLU A 37 12.82 4.22 -6.84
C GLU A 37 12.56 5.21 -5.71
N LEU A 38 12.88 4.86 -4.45
CA LEU A 38 12.74 5.74 -3.30
C LEU A 38 14.05 6.46 -2.92
N GLY A 39 15.11 6.29 -3.72
CA GLY A 39 16.33 7.07 -3.63
C GLY A 39 17.27 6.66 -2.49
N ASP A 40 18.10 5.64 -2.75
CA ASP A 40 19.24 5.15 -1.94
C ASP A 40 18.99 5.20 -0.43
N GLN A 41 17.90 4.54 -0.02
CA GLN A 41 17.42 4.53 1.36
C GLN A 41 18.44 3.89 2.31
N LEU A 42 19.28 2.97 1.81
CA LEU A 42 20.36 2.38 2.61
C LEU A 42 21.45 3.40 2.98
N ARG A 43 21.83 4.28 2.05
CA ARG A 43 22.74 5.40 2.34
C ARG A 43 22.10 6.40 3.31
N LEU A 44 20.80 6.69 3.13
CA LEU A 44 20.06 7.56 4.04
C LEU A 44 20.01 6.96 5.45
N LEU A 45 19.85 5.65 5.60
CA LEU A 45 19.83 4.98 6.90
C LEU A 45 21.13 5.14 7.66
N ALA A 46 22.27 5.03 6.97
CA ALA A 46 23.58 5.21 7.60
C ALA A 46 23.83 6.65 8.07
N SER A 47 23.24 7.64 7.39
CA SER A 47 23.43 9.07 7.67
C SER A 47 22.36 9.69 8.57
N HIS A 48 21.15 9.12 8.59
CA HIS A 48 19.97 9.62 9.28
C HIS A 48 19.21 8.44 9.93
N PRO A 49 19.81 7.79 10.94
CA PRO A 49 19.17 6.68 11.62
C PRO A 49 17.83 7.14 12.22
N PRO A 50 16.75 6.35 12.07
CA PRO A 50 15.45 6.74 12.56
C PRO A 50 15.40 6.76 14.10
N GLY A 51 14.59 7.67 14.63
CA GLY A 51 14.24 7.70 16.04
C GLY A 51 13.48 6.46 16.49
N ALA A 52 13.36 6.30 17.81
CA ALA A 52 12.58 5.22 18.38
C ALA A 52 11.11 5.34 17.99
N VAL A 53 10.49 4.19 17.74
CA VAL A 53 9.04 4.11 17.59
C VAL A 53 8.39 4.21 18.96
N GLU A 54 7.68 5.32 19.20
CA GLU A 54 6.84 5.45 20.38
C GLU A 54 5.55 4.63 20.22
N LEU A 55 5.13 3.99 21.32
CA LEU A 55 3.89 3.21 21.39
C LEU A 55 2.80 3.91 22.21
N ASP A 56 3.15 5.00 22.91
CA ASP A 56 2.21 5.87 23.58
C ASP A 56 1.70 6.92 22.57
N TYR A 57 0.64 6.57 21.86
CA TYR A 57 0.10 7.45 20.82
C TYR A 57 -0.71 8.59 21.46
N THR A 58 -0.21 9.80 21.34
CA THR A 58 -0.94 11.02 21.71
C THR A 58 -1.53 11.68 20.46
N PHE A 59 -2.86 11.73 20.37
CA PHE A 59 -3.58 12.30 19.23
C PHE A 59 -4.10 13.70 19.59
N GLN A 60 -3.22 14.71 19.58
CA GLN A 60 -3.60 16.08 19.96
C GLN A 60 -4.44 16.76 18.86
N SER A 61 -5.67 17.16 19.19
CA SER A 61 -6.54 18.04 18.38
C SER A 61 -6.91 17.58 16.96
N ALA A 62 -6.93 16.29 16.68
CA ALA A 62 -7.43 15.80 15.39
C ALA A 62 -8.96 15.87 15.34
N LEU A 63 -9.51 16.62 14.37
CA LEU A 63 -10.93 16.46 14.01
C LEU A 63 -11.11 15.05 13.45
N ALA A 64 -12.10 14.30 13.98
CA ALA A 64 -12.45 12.99 13.45
C ALA A 64 -12.76 13.10 11.93
N ALA A 65 -12.28 12.13 11.16
CA ALA A 65 -12.46 12.04 9.71
C ALA A 65 -11.97 13.25 8.88
N ALA A 66 -10.92 13.96 9.34
CA ALA A 66 -10.29 15.03 8.54
C ALA A 66 -9.25 14.51 7.53
N ASN A 67 -8.83 13.25 7.67
CA ASN A 67 -7.80 12.62 6.87
C ASN A 67 -8.38 11.47 6.02
N THR A 68 -7.79 11.20 4.86
CA THR A 68 -8.23 10.12 3.96
C THR A 68 -7.11 9.76 3.00
N THR A 69 -6.78 8.47 2.92
CA THR A 69 -6.02 7.93 1.79
C THR A 69 -6.92 7.09 0.90
N LEU A 70 -7.05 7.49 -0.36
CA LEU A 70 -7.78 6.74 -1.38
C LEU A 70 -6.77 6.01 -2.26
N CYS A 71 -6.91 4.69 -2.40
CA CYS A 71 -6.07 3.88 -3.27
C CYS A 71 -6.91 3.11 -4.29
N LEU A 72 -6.43 3.05 -5.53
CA LEU A 72 -6.92 2.19 -6.58
C LEU A 72 -5.81 1.23 -6.97
N VAL A 73 -6.08 -0.07 -6.92
CA VAL A 73 -5.25 -1.09 -7.56
C VAL A 73 -5.97 -1.61 -8.80
N ALA A 74 -5.28 -1.63 -9.92
CA ALA A 74 -5.79 -2.11 -11.20
C ALA A 74 -4.97 -3.29 -11.73
N THR A 75 -5.64 -4.23 -12.39
CA THR A 75 -5.00 -5.33 -13.12
C THR A 75 -5.69 -5.60 -14.45
N ASP A 76 -4.93 -6.16 -15.40
CA ASP A 76 -5.44 -6.68 -16.67
C ASP A 76 -6.04 -8.09 -16.58
N ALA A 77 -5.83 -8.79 -15.46
CA ALA A 77 -6.40 -10.09 -15.19
C ALA A 77 -7.93 -10.05 -15.10
N THR A 78 -8.60 -11.13 -15.51
CA THR A 78 -10.05 -11.29 -15.34
C THR A 78 -10.36 -11.78 -13.93
N LEU A 79 -10.94 -10.91 -13.08
CA LEU A 79 -11.33 -11.23 -11.71
C LEU A 79 -12.85 -11.29 -11.55
N ASN A 80 -13.34 -12.30 -10.84
CA ASN A 80 -14.70 -12.26 -10.32
C ASN A 80 -14.81 -11.31 -9.10
N LYS A 81 -16.03 -11.00 -8.67
CA LYS A 81 -16.29 -10.05 -7.57
C LYS A 81 -15.55 -10.40 -6.27
N THR A 82 -15.51 -11.68 -5.91
CA THR A 82 -14.85 -12.14 -4.68
C THR A 82 -13.33 -12.03 -4.79
N GLN A 83 -12.76 -12.33 -5.97
CA GLN A 83 -11.33 -12.16 -6.23
C GLN A 83 -10.93 -10.69 -6.26
N ALA A 84 -11.73 -9.80 -6.84
CA ALA A 84 -11.49 -8.36 -6.79
C ALA A 84 -11.55 -7.80 -5.36
N ALA A 85 -12.53 -8.24 -4.56
CA ALA A 85 -12.59 -7.89 -3.14
C ALA A 85 -11.37 -8.40 -2.36
N ARG A 86 -10.89 -9.61 -2.68
CA ARG A 86 -9.67 -10.18 -2.09
C ARG A 86 -8.42 -9.38 -2.51
N LEU A 87 -8.32 -8.96 -3.77
CA LEU A 87 -7.25 -8.11 -4.28
C LEU A 87 -7.20 -6.79 -3.50
N ALA A 88 -8.35 -6.11 -3.36
CA ALA A 88 -8.46 -4.88 -2.56
C ALA A 88 -8.04 -5.10 -1.10
N LEU A 89 -8.48 -6.19 -0.47
CA LEU A 89 -8.09 -6.54 0.91
C LEU A 89 -6.58 -6.74 1.04
N MET A 90 -5.94 -7.43 0.09
CA MET A 90 -4.49 -7.65 0.12
C MET A 90 -3.73 -6.34 -0.06
N ALA A 91 -4.18 -5.47 -0.98
CA ALA A 91 -3.60 -4.16 -1.22
C ALA A 91 -3.61 -3.23 0.02
N GLN A 92 -4.58 -3.38 0.93
CA GLN A 92 -4.59 -2.65 2.20
C GLN A 92 -3.33 -2.89 3.05
N THR A 93 -2.69 -4.06 2.89
CA THR A 93 -1.42 -4.33 3.59
C THR A 93 -0.27 -3.48 3.07
N GLY A 94 -0.27 -3.10 1.79
CA GLY A 94 0.68 -2.14 1.24
C GLY A 94 0.51 -0.76 1.84
N LEU A 95 -0.75 -0.32 2.00
CA LEU A 95 -1.05 0.95 2.67
C LEU A 95 -0.51 0.97 4.12
N ALA A 96 -0.68 -0.13 4.85
CA ALA A 96 -0.16 -0.28 6.21
C ALA A 96 1.38 -0.43 6.30
N ARG A 97 2.07 -0.81 5.22
CA ARG A 97 3.53 -0.78 5.13
C ARG A 97 4.06 0.61 4.81
N ALA A 98 3.26 1.43 4.11
CA ALA A 98 3.66 2.75 3.66
C ALA A 98 3.33 3.87 4.66
N LEU A 99 2.28 3.71 5.47
CA LEU A 99 1.79 4.74 6.39
C LEU A 99 1.67 4.22 7.82
N ARG A 100 2.06 5.04 8.79
CA ARG A 100 1.90 4.70 10.21
C ARG A 100 1.62 5.92 11.10
N PRO A 101 0.54 5.90 11.92
CA PRO A 101 -0.57 4.93 11.88
C PRO A 101 -1.45 5.09 10.62
N VAL A 102 -2.30 4.11 10.34
CA VAL A 102 -3.25 4.12 9.22
C VAL A 102 -4.55 3.42 9.64
N TYR A 103 -5.65 3.63 8.92
CA TYR A 103 -6.98 3.12 9.28
C TYR A 103 -7.44 3.57 10.68
N THR A 104 -6.96 4.73 11.14
CA THR A 104 -7.39 5.27 12.42
C THR A 104 -8.82 5.83 12.32
N PRO A 105 -9.51 6.08 13.44
CA PRO A 105 -10.81 6.79 13.40
C PRO A 105 -10.72 8.23 12.83
N PHE A 106 -9.52 8.76 12.62
CA PHE A 106 -9.29 10.05 11.96
C PHE A 106 -9.19 9.93 10.43
N ASP A 107 -9.01 8.71 9.92
CA ASP A 107 -8.84 8.40 8.51
C ASP A 107 -10.12 7.82 7.88
N GLY A 108 -10.43 8.27 6.66
CA GLY A 108 -11.43 7.70 5.77
C GLY A 108 -10.85 6.70 4.75
N ASP A 109 -9.77 6.00 5.11
CA ASP A 109 -8.98 5.21 4.16
C ASP A 109 -9.82 4.19 3.39
N SER A 110 -9.62 4.12 2.07
CA SER A 110 -10.37 3.22 1.20
C SER A 110 -9.50 2.70 0.05
N VAL A 111 -9.57 1.39 -0.20
CA VAL A 111 -8.85 0.73 -1.29
C VAL A 111 -9.86 0.08 -2.24
N PHE A 112 -9.79 0.46 -3.51
CA PHE A 112 -10.61 -0.06 -4.60
C PHE A 112 -9.78 -0.98 -5.48
N ALA A 113 -10.39 -2.05 -5.99
CA ALA A 113 -9.78 -2.92 -6.98
C ALA A 113 -10.53 -2.81 -8.31
N LEU A 114 -9.77 -2.71 -9.41
CA LEU A 114 -10.27 -2.71 -10.78
C LEU A 114 -9.62 -3.86 -11.55
N ALA A 115 -10.42 -4.65 -12.25
CA ALA A 115 -9.96 -5.68 -13.17
C ALA A 115 -10.54 -5.37 -14.55
N THR A 116 -9.67 -5.07 -15.52
CA THR A 116 -10.13 -4.71 -16.87
C THR A 116 -10.55 -5.94 -17.68
N GLY A 117 -10.06 -7.13 -17.31
CA GLY A 117 -10.30 -8.37 -18.05
C GLY A 117 -9.69 -8.37 -19.46
N ALA A 118 -8.72 -7.49 -19.74
CA ALA A 118 -8.06 -7.41 -21.04
C ALA A 118 -7.26 -8.67 -21.38
N THR A 119 -6.75 -9.36 -20.36
CA THR A 119 -6.08 -10.65 -20.52
C THR A 119 -7.11 -11.76 -20.35
N ALA A 120 -7.41 -12.44 -21.46
CA ALA A 120 -8.30 -13.59 -21.49
C ALA A 120 -7.75 -14.70 -20.58
N ALA A 121 -8.57 -15.20 -19.65
CA ALA A 121 -8.15 -16.24 -18.73
C ALA A 121 -9.29 -17.22 -18.40
N GLU A 122 -8.93 -18.49 -18.39
CA GLU A 122 -9.56 -19.54 -17.58
C GLU A 122 -9.72 -19.07 -16.12
N PRO A 123 -10.60 -19.70 -15.31
CA PRO A 123 -10.76 -19.35 -13.91
C PRO A 123 -9.41 -19.25 -13.18
N LEU A 124 -9.10 -18.09 -12.62
CA LEU A 124 -7.81 -17.89 -11.96
C LEU A 124 -7.65 -18.83 -10.77
N SER A 125 -6.51 -19.49 -10.72
CA SER A 125 -6.10 -20.31 -9.58
C SER A 125 -5.94 -19.46 -8.32
N ALA A 126 -6.06 -20.09 -7.15
CA ALA A 126 -5.77 -19.41 -5.88
C ALA A 126 -4.32 -18.89 -5.82
N GLN A 127 -3.37 -19.59 -6.45
CA GLN A 127 -1.98 -19.16 -6.52
C GLN A 127 -1.80 -17.90 -7.37
N THR A 128 -2.53 -17.78 -8.49
CA THR A 128 -2.49 -16.58 -9.35
C THR A 128 -3.10 -15.39 -8.61
N VAL A 129 -4.24 -15.57 -7.93
CA VAL A 129 -4.85 -14.50 -7.11
C VAL A 129 -3.91 -14.06 -5.98
N ALA A 130 -3.22 -15.01 -5.34
CA ALA A 130 -2.22 -14.69 -4.32
C ALA A 130 -1.06 -13.87 -4.89
N ARG A 131 -0.53 -14.23 -6.07
CA ARG A 131 0.52 -13.44 -6.75
C ARG A 131 0.07 -12.03 -7.08
N LEU A 132 -1.10 -11.89 -7.71
CA LEU A 132 -1.68 -10.58 -8.03
C LEU A 132 -1.87 -9.73 -6.77
N GLY A 133 -2.38 -10.34 -5.70
CA GLY A 133 -2.59 -9.67 -4.42
C GLY A 133 -1.31 -9.28 -3.69
N SER A 134 -0.25 -10.07 -3.79
CA SER A 134 1.06 -9.70 -3.27
C SER A 134 1.61 -8.50 -4.03
N CYS A 135 1.59 -8.52 -5.37
CA CYS A 135 2.01 -7.36 -6.17
C CYS A 135 1.13 -6.13 -5.98
N ALA A 136 -0.12 -6.30 -5.56
CA ALA A 136 -1.01 -5.18 -5.23
C ALA A 136 -0.69 -4.52 -3.87
N ALA A 137 0.02 -5.25 -3.00
CA ALA A 137 0.45 -4.79 -1.68
C ALA A 137 1.88 -4.25 -1.68
N ASP A 138 2.60 -4.41 -2.78
CA ASP A 138 3.92 -3.87 -3.02
C ASP A 138 3.78 -2.59 -3.87
#